data_AF-A0A445AQT8-F1
#
_entry.id   AF-A0A445AQT8-F1
#
_cell.length_a   1.000
_cell.length_b   1.000
_cell.length_c   1.000
_cell.angle_alpha   90.00
_cell.angle_beta   90.00
_cell.angle_gamma   90.00
#
_symmetry.space_group_name_H-M   'P 1'
#
loop_
_entity.id
_entity.type
_entity.pdbx_description
1 polymer ?
#
loop_
_entity_poly.entity_id
_entity_poly.type
_entity_poly.pdbx_seq_one_letter_code
_entity_poly.pdbx_strand_id
1 'polypeptide(L)'
;MIASLKAMRNKAPRIWYFPCDFATGVLADTPISQLQNSYEGCWMPQTNNLEHVFVPIWEARDAWYIMDVKVSKIYMLDVNRSPESIVRRESNMNKICHALGKMFVHSRNIINFRHTSPNLTNWGHYIYPEGLPKDLESAESALWCLSWLQYNRGFSTKIFRHMENNEHVRMRAALHIVQSDVNQHHGFIDSKAEVVWRVITSCNDKESMNKDDI
;
A
#
# COMPACT_ATOMS: atom_id res chain seq x y z
N MET A 1 -24.97 5.12 -11.57
CA MET A 1 -23.56 5.09 -11.11
C MET A 1 -22.95 3.68 -10.94
N ILE A 2 -23.69 2.58 -11.15
CA ILE A 2 -23.18 1.20 -10.97
C ILE A 2 -22.29 0.71 -12.14
N ALA A 3 -22.43 1.31 -13.33
CA ALA A 3 -21.66 0.93 -14.52
C ALA A 3 -20.17 1.31 -14.46
N SER A 4 -19.80 2.34 -13.68
CA SER A 4 -18.42 2.85 -13.60
C SER A 4 -17.52 1.97 -12.70
N LEU A 5 -18.08 1.36 -11.65
CA LEU A 5 -17.36 0.42 -10.78
C LEU A 5 -17.09 -0.92 -11.47
N LYS A 6 -17.98 -1.39 -12.35
CA LYS A 6 -17.74 -2.60 -13.17
C LYS A 6 -16.61 -2.41 -14.19
N ALA A 7 -16.38 -1.19 -14.67
CA ALA A 7 -15.36 -0.91 -15.68
C ALA A 7 -13.91 -0.99 -15.14
N MET A 8 -13.70 -0.81 -13.83
CA MET A 8 -12.37 -0.99 -13.20
C MET A 8 -12.01 -2.46 -12.96
N ARG A 9 -13.00 -3.37 -12.98
CA ARG A 9 -12.79 -4.81 -12.72
C ARG A 9 -12.10 -5.56 -13.88
N ASN A 10 -11.96 -4.92 -15.05
CA ASN A 10 -11.47 -5.57 -16.27
C ASN A 10 -10.03 -5.21 -16.67
N LYS A 11 -9.30 -4.41 -15.86
CA LYS A 11 -7.88 -4.13 -16.13
C LYS A 11 -7.03 -5.02 -15.24
N ALA A 12 -6.06 -5.70 -15.86
CA ALA A 12 -5.05 -6.45 -15.12
C ALA A 12 -4.40 -5.54 -14.07
N PRO A 13 -4.18 -6.02 -12.84
CA PRO A 13 -3.57 -5.23 -11.79
C PRO A 13 -2.21 -4.73 -12.26
N ARG A 14 -1.99 -3.42 -12.09
CA ARG A 14 -0.72 -2.75 -12.42
C ARG A 14 0.15 -2.54 -11.18
N ILE A 15 -0.40 -2.85 -10.02
CA ILE A 15 0.23 -2.59 -8.74
C ILE A 15 0.13 -3.86 -7.92
N TRP A 16 1.25 -4.27 -7.34
CA TRP A 16 1.30 -5.31 -6.33
C TRP A 16 1.57 -4.69 -4.97
N TYR A 17 0.83 -5.15 -3.97
CA TYR A 17 0.98 -4.75 -2.58
C TYR A 17 1.33 -5.97 -1.77
N PHE A 18 2.57 -6.10 -1.32
CA PHE A 18 2.95 -7.19 -0.41
C PHE A 18 2.52 -6.86 1.02
N PRO A 19 2.23 -7.87 1.85
CA PRO A 19 2.07 -7.67 3.28
C PRO A 19 3.44 -7.46 3.94
N CYS A 20 3.47 -6.84 5.11
CA CYS A 20 4.71 -6.65 5.86
C CYS A 20 5.42 -7.97 6.22
N ASP A 21 4.64 -9.04 6.43
CA ASP A 21 5.15 -10.39 6.70
C ASP A 21 6.07 -10.92 5.60
N PHE A 22 5.90 -10.47 4.35
CA PHE A 22 6.83 -10.83 3.28
C PHE A 22 8.24 -10.33 3.57
N ALA A 23 8.37 -9.05 3.92
CA ALA A 23 9.66 -8.47 4.27
C ALA A 23 10.23 -9.15 5.52
N THR A 24 9.40 -9.40 6.55
CA THR A 24 9.81 -10.12 7.75
C THR A 24 10.35 -11.52 7.42
N GLY A 25 9.66 -12.27 6.56
CA GLY A 25 10.08 -13.59 6.11
C GLY A 25 11.41 -13.57 5.37
N VAL A 26 11.61 -12.60 4.46
CA VAL A 26 12.90 -12.44 3.75
C VAL A 26 14.03 -12.10 4.72
N LEU A 27 13.80 -11.17 5.66
CA LEU A 27 14.82 -10.76 6.62
C LEU A 27 15.17 -11.86 7.64
N ALA A 28 14.25 -12.82 7.85
CA ALA A 28 14.47 -14.05 8.60
C ALA A 28 15.08 -15.18 7.75
N ASP A 29 15.56 -14.88 6.54
CA ASP A 29 16.18 -15.83 5.61
C ASP A 29 15.28 -17.03 5.24
N THR A 30 13.97 -16.81 5.16
CA THR A 30 13.00 -17.82 4.70
C THR A 30 13.37 -18.29 3.29
N PRO A 31 13.38 -19.61 3.02
CA PRO A 31 13.72 -20.13 1.69
C PRO A 31 12.82 -19.56 0.58
N ILE A 32 13.43 -19.23 -0.57
CA ILE A 32 12.72 -18.66 -1.74
C ILE A 32 11.52 -19.52 -2.15
N SER A 33 11.63 -20.85 -2.11
CA SER A 33 10.52 -21.75 -2.45
C SER A 33 9.30 -21.59 -1.53
N GLN A 34 9.52 -21.34 -0.24
CA GLN A 34 8.44 -21.10 0.71
C GLN A 34 7.81 -19.72 0.50
N LEU A 35 8.63 -18.70 0.21
CA LEU A 35 8.14 -17.37 -0.15
C LEU A 35 7.30 -17.41 -1.43
N GLN A 36 7.75 -18.13 -2.46
CA GLN A 36 7.00 -18.32 -3.70
C GLN A 36 5.64 -18.95 -3.45
N ASN A 37 5.60 -20.08 -2.72
CA ASN A 37 4.36 -20.77 -2.40
C ASN A 37 3.37 -19.87 -1.63
N SER A 38 3.88 -19.00 -0.77
CA SER A 38 3.04 -18.14 0.08
C SER A 38 2.55 -16.89 -0.65
N TYR A 39 3.35 -16.33 -1.57
CA TYR A 39 3.10 -14.99 -2.11
C TYR A 39 2.74 -14.94 -3.61
N GLU A 40 3.23 -15.87 -4.43
CA GLU A 40 3.09 -15.76 -5.90
C GLU A 40 1.63 -15.73 -6.37
N GLY A 41 0.73 -16.44 -5.69
CA GLY A 41 -0.70 -16.50 -6.05
C GLY A 41 -1.42 -15.16 -5.84
N CYS A 42 -1.75 -14.85 -4.58
CA CYS A 42 -2.60 -13.70 -4.26
C CYS A 42 -1.90 -12.35 -4.37
N TRP A 43 -0.57 -12.31 -4.25
CA TRP A 43 0.19 -11.07 -4.09
C TRP A 43 0.97 -10.67 -5.35
N MET A 44 1.16 -11.60 -6.28
CA MET A 44 1.78 -11.36 -7.59
C MET A 44 0.85 -11.77 -8.74
N PRO A 45 -0.39 -11.24 -8.80
CA PRO A 45 -1.35 -11.59 -9.84
C PRO A 45 -0.78 -11.37 -11.24
N GLN A 46 -1.14 -12.28 -12.16
CA GLN A 46 -0.58 -12.26 -13.51
C GLN A 46 -0.91 -10.95 -14.25
N THR A 47 0.10 -10.29 -14.80
CA THR A 47 -0.03 -9.04 -15.55
C THR A 47 1.18 -8.84 -16.48
N ASN A 48 0.99 -8.08 -17.56
CA ASN A 48 2.08 -7.64 -18.46
C ASN A 48 2.30 -6.12 -18.38
N ASN A 49 1.60 -5.45 -17.47
CA ASN A 49 1.61 -4.00 -17.30
C ASN A 49 1.87 -3.63 -15.83
N LEU A 50 2.79 -4.35 -15.17
CA LEU A 50 3.19 -4.03 -13.80
C LEU A 50 3.92 -2.68 -13.78
N GLU A 51 3.39 -1.73 -13.03
CA GLU A 51 3.95 -0.39 -12.85
C GLU A 51 4.67 -0.26 -11.50
N HIS A 52 4.12 -0.88 -10.45
CA HIS A 52 4.56 -0.72 -9.07
C HIS A 52 4.54 -2.03 -8.28
N VAL A 53 5.55 -2.23 -7.43
CA VAL A 53 5.54 -3.24 -6.36
C VAL A 53 5.85 -2.55 -5.04
N PHE A 54 4.85 -2.50 -4.17
CA PHE A 54 4.99 -1.95 -2.83
C PHE A 54 5.29 -3.06 -1.83
N VAL A 55 6.36 -2.86 -1.05
CA VAL A 55 6.73 -3.72 0.06
C VAL A 55 6.81 -2.87 1.33
N PRO A 56 5.80 -2.89 2.19
CA PRO A 56 5.87 -2.34 3.54
C PRO A 56 6.87 -3.13 4.38
N ILE A 57 7.69 -2.42 5.14
CA ILE A 57 8.71 -3.00 5.99
C ILE A 57 8.55 -2.43 7.39
N TRP A 58 8.51 -3.33 8.37
CA TRP A 58 8.49 -3.00 9.79
C TRP A 58 9.77 -3.47 10.44
N GLU A 59 10.51 -2.54 11.02
CA GLU A 59 11.67 -2.85 11.86
C GLU A 59 11.27 -2.71 13.33
N ALA A 60 11.22 -3.84 14.04
CA ALA A 60 10.79 -3.86 15.43
C ALA A 60 11.65 -2.91 16.28
N ARG A 61 10.98 -2.04 17.05
CA ARG A 61 11.57 -0.95 17.88
C ARG A 61 12.11 0.25 17.10
N ASP A 62 11.89 0.30 15.79
CA ASP A 62 12.29 1.41 14.96
C ASP A 62 11.05 1.98 14.24
N ALA A 63 10.89 1.88 12.93
CA ALA A 63 9.81 2.54 12.20
C ALA A 63 9.26 1.68 11.05
N TRP A 64 8.09 2.10 10.55
CA TRP A 64 7.53 1.63 9.28
C TRP A 64 8.11 2.43 8.12
N TYR A 65 8.39 1.75 7.02
CA TYR A 65 8.76 2.37 5.75
C TYR A 65 8.30 1.51 4.59
N ILE A 66 8.28 2.06 3.37
CA ILE A 66 7.86 1.33 2.17
C ILE A 66 8.98 1.37 1.12
N MET A 67 9.26 0.20 0.55
CA MET A 67 9.99 0.07 -0.70
C MET A 67 9.00 0.06 -1.87
N ASP A 68 9.15 0.98 -2.82
CA ASP A 68 8.40 1.01 -4.08
C ASP A 68 9.32 0.70 -5.26
N VAL A 69 9.10 -0.43 -5.92
CA VAL A 69 9.83 -0.84 -7.12
C VAL A 69 9.03 -0.40 -8.34
N LYS A 70 9.59 0.52 -9.12
CA LYS A 70 8.95 1.17 -10.27
C LYS A 70 9.91 1.30 -11.44
N VAL A 71 9.63 0.64 -12.57
CA VAL A 71 10.30 0.84 -13.89
C VAL A 71 11.81 1.11 -13.77
N SER A 72 12.57 0.08 -13.38
CA SER A 72 14.04 0.16 -13.19
C SER A 72 14.53 1.05 -12.03
N LYS A 73 13.65 1.47 -11.12
CA LYS A 73 13.99 2.30 -9.95
C LYS A 73 13.42 1.70 -8.68
N ILE A 74 14.10 1.96 -7.58
CA ILE A 74 13.65 1.57 -6.24
C ILE A 74 13.58 2.83 -5.40
N TYR A 75 12.38 3.17 -4.97
CA TYR A 75 12.11 4.32 -4.11
C TYR A 75 11.99 3.87 -2.66
N MET A 76 12.61 4.62 -1.76
CA MET A 76 12.52 4.44 -0.32
C MET A 76 11.63 5.53 0.28
N LEU A 77 10.47 5.13 0.77
CA LEU A 77 9.48 6.00 1.38
C LEU A 77 9.59 5.88 2.89
N ASP A 78 10.25 6.87 3.48
CA ASP A 78 10.68 6.81 4.86
C ASP A 78 10.70 8.20 5.47
N VAL A 79 9.97 8.36 6.57
CA VAL A 79 9.88 9.62 7.32
C VAL A 79 10.81 9.68 8.54
N ASN A 80 11.44 8.56 8.90
CA ASN A 80 12.25 8.41 10.10
C ASN A 80 13.70 8.09 9.73
N ARG A 81 14.44 9.06 9.20
CA ARG A 81 15.76 8.84 8.58
C ARG A 81 16.90 9.39 9.43
N SER A 82 17.70 8.49 9.99
CA SER A 82 19.03 8.80 10.53
C SER A 82 20.11 8.19 9.62
N PRO A 83 21.36 8.68 9.65
CA PRO A 83 22.46 8.06 8.91
C PRO A 83 22.60 6.56 9.21
N GLU A 84 22.41 6.17 10.47
CA GLU A 84 22.48 4.78 10.92
C GLU A 84 21.30 3.94 10.40
N SER A 85 20.07 4.49 10.43
CA SER A 85 18.90 3.78 9.91
C SER A 85 18.96 3.61 8.40
N ILE A 86 19.50 4.58 7.66
CA ILE A 86 19.71 4.49 6.19
C ILE A 86 20.56 3.27 5.83
N VAL A 87 21.76 3.14 6.40
CA VAL A 87 22.68 2.04 6.04
C VAL A 87 22.03 0.67 6.31
N ARG A 88 21.37 0.54 7.47
CA ARG A 88 20.70 -0.71 7.86
C ARG A 88 19.49 -1.01 6.96
N ARG A 89 18.65 -0.02 6.67
CA ARG A 89 17.45 -0.19 5.85
C ARG A 89 17.79 -0.51 4.39
N GLU A 90 18.83 0.10 3.83
CA GLU A 90 19.33 -0.26 2.50
C GLU A 90 19.87 -1.71 2.46
N SER A 91 20.55 -2.15 3.52
CA SER A 91 20.96 -3.56 3.65
C SER A 91 19.75 -4.51 3.67
N ASN A 92 18.71 -4.16 4.41
CA ASN A 92 17.46 -4.91 4.46
C ASN A 92 16.76 -4.93 3.09
N MET A 93 16.66 -3.77 2.42
CA MET A 93 16.08 -3.66 1.08
C MET A 93 16.89 -4.45 0.05
N ASN A 94 18.22 -4.56 0.17
CA ASN A 94 19.04 -5.38 -0.71
C ASN A 94 18.65 -6.87 -0.62
N LYS A 95 18.42 -7.38 0.61
CA LYS A 95 17.93 -8.75 0.81
C LYS A 95 16.55 -8.95 0.16
N ILE A 96 15.64 -8.01 0.37
CA ILE A 96 14.29 -8.04 -0.21
C ILE A 96 14.35 -7.98 -1.74
N CYS A 97 15.18 -7.11 -2.30
CA CYS A 97 15.42 -7.01 -3.74
C CYS A 97 15.96 -8.31 -4.33
N HIS A 98 16.89 -8.96 -3.63
CA HIS A 98 17.42 -10.26 -4.04
C HIS A 98 16.31 -11.32 -4.08
N ALA A 99 15.50 -11.41 -3.02
CA ALA A 99 14.40 -12.36 -2.95
C ALA A 99 13.35 -12.12 -4.04
N LEU A 100 12.91 -10.86 -4.21
CA LEU A 100 12.00 -10.47 -5.29
C LEU A 100 12.56 -10.81 -6.66
N GLY A 101 13.85 -10.52 -6.91
CA GLY A 101 14.47 -10.84 -8.20
C GLY A 101 14.48 -12.33 -8.50
N LYS A 102 14.74 -13.18 -7.49
CA LYS A 102 14.61 -14.64 -7.62
C LYS A 102 13.17 -15.04 -7.91
N MET A 103 12.19 -14.45 -7.22
CA MET A 103 10.78 -14.75 -7.46
C MET A 103 10.33 -14.30 -8.85
N PHE A 104 10.74 -13.13 -9.33
CA PHE A 104 10.38 -12.61 -10.66
C PHE A 104 10.88 -13.50 -11.80
N VAL A 105 12.11 -14.02 -11.69
CA VAL A 105 12.69 -14.93 -12.70
C VAL A 105 11.86 -16.21 -12.87
N HIS A 106 11.26 -16.71 -11.79
CA HIS A 106 10.44 -17.92 -11.82
C HIS A 106 8.95 -17.63 -12.03
N SER A 107 8.55 -16.36 -11.96
CA SER A 107 7.17 -15.96 -12.07
C SER A 107 6.71 -15.90 -13.52
N ARG A 108 5.43 -16.23 -13.75
CA ARG A 108 4.73 -16.01 -15.03
C ARG A 108 4.76 -14.55 -15.48
N ASN A 109 5.10 -13.64 -14.56
CA ASN A 109 5.19 -12.20 -14.77
C ASN A 109 6.58 -11.71 -15.21
N ILE A 110 7.53 -12.60 -15.51
CA ILE A 110 8.87 -12.24 -15.99
C ILE A 110 8.85 -11.31 -17.22
N ILE A 111 7.77 -11.36 -18.00
CA ILE A 111 7.50 -10.48 -19.14
C ILE A 111 7.50 -8.98 -18.80
N ASN A 112 7.14 -8.60 -17.57
CA ASN A 112 7.22 -7.19 -17.13
C ASN A 112 8.67 -6.68 -17.07
N PHE A 113 9.65 -7.58 -17.08
CA PHE A 113 11.07 -7.30 -16.97
C PHE A 113 11.81 -7.64 -18.29
N ARG A 114 11.14 -7.48 -19.44
CA ARG A 114 11.78 -7.69 -20.75
C ARG A 114 12.81 -6.61 -21.10
N HIS A 115 12.54 -5.37 -20.70
CA HIS A 115 13.37 -4.21 -21.02
C HIS A 115 14.26 -3.76 -19.85
N THR A 116 14.15 -4.44 -18.71
CA THR A 116 14.87 -4.15 -17.47
C THR A 116 15.22 -5.45 -16.79
N SER A 117 16.40 -5.58 -16.16
CA SER A 117 16.76 -6.81 -15.45
C SER A 117 15.71 -7.20 -14.39
N PRO A 118 15.26 -8.46 -14.28
CA PRO A 118 14.42 -8.89 -13.17
C PRO A 118 15.19 -8.91 -11.85
N ASN A 119 16.54 -8.87 -11.88
CA ASN A 119 17.34 -8.75 -10.69
C ASN A 119 17.41 -7.28 -10.25
N LEU A 120 16.63 -6.95 -9.23
CA LEU A 120 16.50 -5.61 -8.68
C LEU A 120 17.82 -5.06 -8.12
N THR A 121 18.76 -5.91 -7.69
CA THR A 121 20.06 -5.45 -7.17
C THR A 121 20.90 -4.74 -8.24
N ASN A 122 20.56 -4.88 -9.52
CA ASN A 122 21.27 -4.26 -10.62
C ASN A 122 20.73 -2.87 -10.98
N TRP A 123 19.71 -2.38 -10.27
CA TRP A 123 18.97 -1.16 -10.64
C TRP A 123 19.62 0.13 -10.11
N GLY A 124 20.78 0.02 -9.45
CA GLY A 124 21.53 1.15 -8.92
C GLY A 124 21.11 1.54 -7.50
N HIS A 125 21.31 2.82 -7.17
CA HIS A 125 21.10 3.35 -5.83
C HIS A 125 19.61 3.55 -5.48
N TYR A 126 19.30 3.43 -4.19
CA TYR A 126 17.99 3.76 -3.65
C TYR A 126 17.68 5.24 -3.82
N ILE A 127 16.48 5.55 -4.31
CA ILE A 127 16.03 6.92 -4.48
C ILE A 127 15.22 7.29 -3.25
N TYR A 128 15.70 8.29 -2.52
CA TYR A 128 14.95 8.97 -1.46
C TYR A 128 14.23 10.17 -2.08
N PRO A 129 12.90 10.11 -2.23
CA PRO A 129 12.21 11.22 -2.85
C PRO A 129 12.35 12.53 -2.08
N GLU A 130 12.52 13.61 -2.83
CA GLU A 130 12.55 14.96 -2.28
C GLU A 130 11.19 15.36 -1.70
N GLY A 131 11.23 16.00 -0.54
CA GLY A 131 10.05 16.56 0.11
C GLY A 131 9.27 15.57 0.98
N LEU A 132 9.74 14.32 1.12
CA LEU A 132 9.32 13.48 2.23
C LEU A 132 9.69 14.15 3.56
N PRO A 133 8.81 14.13 4.58
CA PRO A 133 9.18 14.49 5.93
C PRO A 133 10.44 13.74 6.38
N LYS A 134 11.18 14.36 7.29
CA LYS A 134 12.36 13.79 7.92
C LYS A 134 12.19 13.89 9.42
N ASP A 135 12.86 12.99 10.13
CA ASP A 135 12.99 13.01 11.58
C ASP A 135 11.65 12.96 12.34
N LEU A 136 10.62 12.36 11.72
CA LEU A 136 9.35 12.10 12.40
C LEU A 136 9.49 10.91 13.34
N GLU A 137 8.68 10.90 14.40
CA GLU A 137 8.67 9.82 15.36
C GLU A 137 8.20 8.49 14.73
N SER A 138 8.70 7.39 15.28
CA SER A 138 8.29 6.03 14.91
C SER A 138 6.76 5.86 14.85
N ALA A 139 6.03 6.42 15.81
CA ALA A 139 4.58 6.30 15.89
C ALA A 139 3.86 6.92 14.67
N GLU A 140 4.45 7.92 14.04
CA GLU A 140 3.87 8.59 12.87
C GLU A 140 4.18 7.86 11.57
N SER A 141 5.26 7.06 11.53
CA SER A 141 5.70 6.35 10.34
C SER A 141 4.63 5.44 9.74
N ALA A 142 3.86 4.75 10.59
CA ALA A 142 2.75 3.89 10.16
C ALA A 142 1.65 4.68 9.43
N LEU A 143 1.34 5.90 9.91
CA LEU A 143 0.33 6.76 9.28
C LEU A 143 0.79 7.27 7.92
N TRP A 144 2.07 7.61 7.79
CA TRP A 144 2.64 8.00 6.50
C TRP A 144 2.62 6.85 5.49
N CYS A 145 3.03 5.65 5.91
CA CYS A 145 2.91 4.45 5.08
C CYS A 145 1.47 4.22 4.62
N LEU A 146 0.51 4.31 5.54
CA LEU A 146 -0.91 4.13 5.26
C LEU A 146 -1.43 5.21 4.29
N SER A 147 -1.03 6.47 4.47
CA SER A 147 -1.39 7.57 3.56
C SER A 147 -0.88 7.32 2.13
N TRP A 148 0.36 6.85 1.98
CA TRP A 148 0.92 6.52 0.66
C TRP A 148 0.17 5.36 -0.01
N LEU A 149 -0.14 4.31 0.75
CA LEU A 149 -0.86 3.14 0.24
C LEU A 149 -2.32 3.44 -0.14
N GLN A 150 -2.96 4.40 0.52
CA GLN A 150 -4.33 4.83 0.19
C GLN A 150 -4.42 5.73 -1.05
N TYR A 151 -3.29 6.16 -1.62
CA TYR A 151 -3.29 7.11 -2.72
C TYR A 151 -3.66 6.45 -4.06
N ASN A 152 -4.96 6.39 -4.34
CA ASN A 152 -5.52 5.72 -5.52
C ASN A 152 -5.30 6.42 -6.89
N ARG A 153 -4.72 7.64 -6.93
CA ARG A 153 -4.61 8.42 -8.19
C ARG A 153 -3.33 8.18 -8.99
N GLY A 154 -2.63 7.08 -8.73
CA GLY A 154 -1.32 6.78 -9.32
C GLY A 154 -0.20 7.43 -8.52
N PHE A 155 0.83 6.66 -8.22
CA PHE A 155 1.90 7.05 -7.33
C PHE A 155 2.85 8.03 -8.04
N SER A 156 2.82 9.30 -7.63
CA SER A 156 3.62 10.39 -8.22
C SER A 156 4.60 10.94 -7.19
N THR A 157 5.80 11.33 -7.59
CA THR A 157 6.75 11.93 -6.65
C THR A 157 6.27 13.25 -6.02
N LYS A 158 5.21 13.85 -6.58
CA LYS A 158 4.57 15.06 -6.06
C LYS A 158 3.72 14.83 -4.80
N ILE A 159 3.32 13.58 -4.51
CA ILE A 159 2.44 13.25 -3.37
C ILE A 159 3.19 13.07 -2.05
N PHE A 160 4.52 13.09 -2.09
CA PHE A 160 5.37 12.86 -0.91
C PHE A 160 5.37 13.99 0.11
N ARG A 161 4.89 15.17 -0.27
CA ARG A 161 5.04 16.41 0.49
C ARG A 161 3.93 16.68 1.49
N HIS A 162 2.79 16.01 1.36
CA HIS A 162 1.61 16.32 2.15
C HIS A 162 0.85 15.05 2.50
N MET A 163 0.77 14.76 3.80
CA MET A 163 -0.21 13.85 4.35
C MET A 163 -1.45 14.66 4.69
N GLU A 164 -2.62 14.14 4.34
CA GLU A 164 -3.88 14.69 4.84
C GLU A 164 -3.95 14.57 6.37
N ASN A 165 -4.98 15.15 6.99
CA ASN A 165 -5.20 15.04 8.43
C ASN A 165 -5.10 13.57 8.91
N ASN A 166 -4.33 13.32 9.98
CA ASN A 166 -4.10 11.98 10.57
C ASN A 166 -5.41 11.21 10.80
N GLU A 167 -6.45 11.88 11.31
CA GLU A 167 -7.75 11.27 11.57
C GLU A 167 -8.48 10.90 10.29
N HIS A 168 -8.30 11.68 9.20
CA HIS A 168 -8.86 11.33 7.90
C HIS A 168 -8.19 10.09 7.31
N VAL A 169 -6.87 9.96 7.44
CA VAL A 169 -6.13 8.77 6.97
C VAL A 169 -6.59 7.52 7.74
N ARG A 170 -6.73 7.63 9.07
CA ARG A 170 -7.25 6.56 9.94
C ARG A 170 -8.68 6.18 9.58
N MET A 171 -9.56 7.17 9.45
CA MET A 171 -10.96 6.95 9.10
C MET A 171 -11.10 6.31 7.72
N ARG A 172 -10.34 6.78 6.73
CA ARG A 172 -10.32 6.20 5.38
C ARG A 172 -9.87 4.74 5.40
N ALA A 173 -8.84 4.40 6.18
CA ALA A 173 -8.42 3.01 6.35
C ALA A 173 -9.52 2.16 6.97
N ALA A 174 -10.11 2.63 8.08
CA ALA A 174 -11.19 1.93 8.75
C ALA A 174 -12.37 1.67 7.80
N LEU A 175 -12.77 2.69 7.03
CA LEU A 175 -13.81 2.56 6.01
C LEU A 175 -13.43 1.56 4.92
N HIS A 176 -12.21 1.61 4.38
CA HIS A 176 -11.76 0.64 3.38
C HIS A 176 -11.77 -0.80 3.90
N ILE A 177 -11.41 -1.02 5.17
CA ILE A 177 -11.46 -2.36 5.80
C ILE A 177 -12.92 -2.82 5.95
N VAL A 178 -13.77 -1.94 6.50
CA VAL A 178 -15.19 -2.24 6.74
C VAL A 178 -15.92 -2.54 5.43
N GLN A 179 -15.66 -1.75 4.39
CA GLN A 179 -16.29 -1.84 3.06
C GLN A 179 -15.57 -2.81 2.11
N SER A 180 -14.59 -3.57 2.60
CA SER A 180 -13.83 -4.48 1.74
C SER A 180 -14.67 -5.69 1.34
N ASP A 181 -14.55 -6.12 0.08
CA ASP A 181 -15.17 -7.37 -0.42
C ASP A 181 -14.70 -8.62 0.34
N VAL A 182 -13.53 -8.57 1.00
CA VAL A 182 -13.01 -9.68 1.81
C VAL A 182 -13.49 -9.65 3.27
N ASN A 183 -14.19 -8.59 3.69
CA ASN A 183 -14.78 -8.52 5.01
C ASN A 183 -16.02 -9.42 5.07
N GLN A 184 -15.93 -10.52 5.82
CA GLN A 184 -17.03 -11.48 5.99
C GLN A 184 -18.29 -10.87 6.62
N HIS A 185 -18.15 -9.73 7.31
CA HIS A 185 -19.25 -9.00 7.93
C HIS A 185 -19.78 -7.84 7.10
N HIS A 186 -19.27 -7.62 5.88
CA HIS A 186 -19.63 -6.50 5.01
C HIS A 186 -21.16 -6.31 4.89
N GLY A 187 -21.88 -7.36 4.50
CA GLY A 187 -23.33 -7.29 4.32
C GLY A 187 -24.11 -7.01 5.62
N PHE A 188 -23.61 -7.47 6.77
CA PHE A 188 -24.21 -7.14 8.06
C PHE A 188 -24.00 -5.66 8.38
N ILE A 189 -22.78 -5.15 8.20
CA ILE A 189 -22.45 -3.76 8.48
C ILE A 189 -23.25 -2.82 7.58
N ASP A 190 -23.33 -3.10 6.28
CA ASP A 190 -24.15 -2.32 5.34
C ASP A 190 -25.61 -2.25 5.77
N SER A 191 -26.19 -3.38 6.19
CA SER A 191 -27.59 -3.43 6.64
C SER A 191 -27.82 -2.56 7.89
N LYS A 192 -26.86 -2.54 8.83
CA LYS A 192 -26.95 -1.74 10.06
C LYS A 192 -26.69 -0.27 9.78
N ALA A 193 -25.73 0.05 8.92
CA ALA A 193 -25.43 1.41 8.51
C ALA A 193 -26.64 2.04 7.81
N GLU A 194 -27.32 1.31 6.93
CA GLU A 194 -28.52 1.78 6.24
C GLU A 194 -29.68 2.07 7.21
N VAL A 195 -29.89 1.22 8.22
CA VAL A 195 -30.91 1.46 9.26
C VAL A 195 -30.62 2.73 10.04
N VAL A 196 -29.37 2.91 10.47
CA VAL A 196 -28.94 4.12 11.20
C VAL A 196 -29.06 5.36 10.32
N TRP A 197 -28.66 5.27 9.05
CA TRP A 197 -28.74 6.37 8.09
C TRP A 197 -30.17 6.86 7.91
N ARG A 198 -31.14 5.95 7.73
CA ARG A 198 -32.55 6.31 7.62
C ARG A 198 -33.09 7.03 8.86
N VAL A 199 -32.66 6.62 10.05
CA VAL A 199 -33.05 7.30 11.30
C VAL A 199 -32.53 8.74 11.29
N ILE A 200 -31.24 8.92 10.99
CA ILE A 200 -30.61 10.25 10.94
C ILE A 200 -31.31 11.16 9.92
N THR A 201 -31.56 10.69 8.70
CA THR A 201 -32.20 11.50 7.67
C THR A 201 -33.65 11.82 8.02
N SER A 202 -34.40 10.87 8.56
CA SER A 202 -35.79 11.10 8.98
C SER A 202 -35.93 12.05 10.18
N CYS A 203 -34.92 12.17 11.03
CA CYS A 203 -34.87 13.15 12.11
C CYS A 203 -34.53 14.55 11.58
N ASN A 204 -33.59 14.65 10.63
CA ASN A 204 -33.22 15.93 10.02
C ASN A 204 -34.36 16.55 9.20
N ASP A 205 -35.18 15.74 8.53
CA ASP A 205 -36.35 16.21 7.77
C ASP A 205 -37.45 16.78 8.69
N LYS A 206 -37.51 16.34 9.96
CA LYS A 206 -38.47 16.86 10.94
C LYS A 206 -38.00 18.18 11.57
N GLU A 207 -36.70 18.40 11.68
CA GLU A 207 -36.13 19.65 12.18
C GLU A 207 -36.16 20.78 11.14
N SER A 208 -36.11 20.47 9.84
CA SER A 208 -36.23 21.46 8.77
C SER A 208 -37.67 21.97 8.61
N MET A 209 -38.68 21.11 8.73
CA MET A 209 -40.09 21.53 8.67
C MET A 209 -40.51 22.45 9.83
N ASN A 210 -39.89 22.34 11.01
CA ASN A 210 -40.19 23.20 12.16
C ASN A 210 -39.54 24.60 12.08
N LYS A 211 -38.67 24.88 11.09
CA LYS A 211 -38.02 26.18 10.93
C LYS A 211 -38.71 27.09 9.91
N ASP A 212 -39.60 26.56 9.09
CA ASP A 212 -40.34 27.32 8.08
C ASP A 212 -41.72 27.82 8.56
N ASP A 213 -42.08 27.55 9.83
CA ASP A 213 -43.36 27.94 10.46
C ASP A 213 -43.21 29.07 11.52
N ILE A 214 -42.20 29.95 11.41
CA ILE A 214 -42.05 31.16 12.26
C ILE A 214 -42.00 32.43 11.42
#